data_AF-A0A1N6XXN0-F1
#
_entry.id   AF-A0A1N6XXN0-F1
#
_cell.length_a   1.000
_cell.length_b   1.000
_cell.length_c   1.000
_cell.angle_alpha   90.00
_cell.angle_beta   90.00
_cell.angle_gamma   90.00
#
_symmetry.space_group_name_H-M   'P 1'
#
loop_
_entity.id
_entity.type
_entity.pdbx_description
1 polymer ?
#
loop_
_entity_poly.entity_id
_entity_poly.type
_entity_poly.pdbx_seq_one_letter_code
_entity_poly.pdbx_strand_id
1 'polypeptide(L)' 'MELEALSPTRRAWHAKVVARYFPPLSIPNPGQLGALSHFPSRQPSVDEVFLRYPMPDDWQATDPLPLM' A
#
# COMPACT_ATOMS: atom_id res chain seq x y z
N MET A 1 -4.15 -14.38 3.60
CA MET A 1 -3.15 -15.46 3.65
C MET A 1 -2.08 -15.36 2.55
N GLU A 2 -2.08 -14.33 1.69
CA GLU A 2 -1.16 -14.28 0.53
C GLU A 2 0.11 -13.44 0.75
N LEU A 3 0.08 -12.44 1.66
CA LEU A 3 1.26 -11.62 1.96
C LEU A 3 2.32 -12.35 2.79
N GLU A 4 1.94 -13.31 3.63
CA GLU A 4 2.86 -14.02 4.52
C GLU A 4 3.76 -15.02 3.78
N ALA A 5 3.33 -15.48 2.60
CA ALA A 5 4.11 -16.34 1.71
C ALA A 5 5.17 -15.56 0.90
N LEU A 6 5.11 -14.22 0.88
CA LEU A 6 6.05 -13.40 0.13
C LEU A 6 7.41 -13.27 0.84
N SER A 7 8.46 -13.17 0.03
CA SER A 7 9.79 -12.80 0.51
C SER A 7 9.72 -11.46 1.27
N PRO A 8 10.57 -11.26 2.30
CA PRO A 8 10.59 -10.01 3.08
C PRO A 8 10.71 -8.76 2.20
N THR A 9 11.49 -8.83 1.13
CA THR A 9 11.68 -7.74 0.15
C THR A 9 10.38 -7.42 -0.60
N ARG A 10 9.65 -8.44 -1.07
CA ARG A 10 8.35 -8.23 -1.74
C ARG A 10 7.30 -7.63 -0.79
N ARG A 11 7.30 -8.04 0.48
CA ARG A 11 6.43 -7.40 1.49
C ARG A 11 6.79 -5.93 1.71
N ALA A 12 8.08 -5.63 1.80
CA ALA A 12 8.55 -4.24 1.96
C ALA A 12 8.18 -3.37 0.76
N TRP A 13 8.33 -3.90 -0.47
CA TRP A 13 7.90 -3.24 -1.70
C TRP A 13 6.41 -2.90 -1.65
N HIS A 14 5.57 -3.91 -1.41
CA HIS A 14 4.12 -3.75 -1.32
C HIS A 14 3.74 -2.70 -0.27
N ALA A 15 4.30 -2.79 0.94
CA ALA A 15 4.01 -1.83 2.01
C ALA A 15 4.38 -0.39 1.62
N LYS A 16 5.53 -0.17 0.98
CA LYS A 16 5.93 1.15 0.50
C LYS A 16 4.99 1.67 -0.60
N VAL A 17 4.64 0.83 -1.58
CA VAL A 17 3.75 1.22 -2.68
C VAL A 17 2.37 1.60 -2.14
N VAL A 18 1.81 0.79 -1.25
CA VAL A 18 0.52 1.07 -0.60
C VAL A 18 0.59 2.39 0.18
N ALA A 19 1.61 2.58 1.00
CA ALA A 19 1.74 3.80 1.79
C ALA A 19 1.85 5.08 0.94
N ARG A 20 2.48 4.99 -0.24
CA ARG A 20 2.69 6.15 -1.12
C ARG A 20 1.53 6.43 -2.06
N TYR A 21 0.98 5.39 -2.69
CA TYR A 21 -0.01 5.54 -3.77
C TYR A 21 -1.44 5.28 -3.34
N PHE A 22 -1.64 4.64 -2.19
CA PHE A 22 -2.97 4.36 -1.62
C PHE A 22 -3.06 4.93 -0.19
N PRO A 23 -2.84 6.25 -0.02
CA PRO A 23 -2.92 6.85 1.30
C PRO A 23 -4.33 6.68 1.87
N PRO A 24 -4.47 6.52 3.19
CA PRO A 24 -5.78 6.48 3.82
C PRO A 24 -6.52 7.80 3.53
N LEU A 25 -7.67 7.71 2.88
CA LEU A 25 -8.56 8.86 2.69
C LEU A 25 -9.16 9.23 4.04
N SER A 26 -8.72 10.36 4.61
CA SER A 26 -9.40 10.99 5.73
C SER A 26 -10.51 11.89 5.19
N ILE A 27 -11.74 11.37 5.15
CA ILE A 27 -12.91 12.17 4.81
C ILE A 27 -13.49 12.73 6.12
N PRO A 28 -13.59 14.06 6.29
CA PRO A 28 -14.26 14.63 7.45
C PRO A 28 -15.74 14.26 7.38
N ASN A 29 -16.24 13.53 8.38
CA ASN A 29 -17.64 13.18 8.49
C ASN A 29 -18.39 14.33 9.22
N PRO A 30 -19.28 15.09 8.57
CA PRO A 30 -20.02 16.17 9.23
C PRO A 30 -21.13 15.66 10.16
N GLY A 31 -21.37 14.34 10.21
CA GLY A 31 -22.32 13.71 11.12
C GLY A 31 -21.63 13.13 12.35
N GLN A 32 -21.93 13.69 13.52
CA GLN A 32 -21.57 13.22 14.87
C GLN A 32 -20.10 13.45 15.29
N LEU A 33 -19.93 14.30 16.30
CA LEU A 33 -18.68 14.59 17.01
C LEU A 33 -17.83 13.32 17.24
N GLY A 34 -16.73 13.17 16.49
CA GLY A 34 -15.64 12.23 16.80
C GLY A 34 -15.53 10.94 15.98
N ALA A 35 -16.46 10.64 15.06
CA ALA A 35 -16.38 9.40 14.29
C ALA A 35 -15.57 9.58 12.98
N LEU A 36 -14.24 9.37 13.07
CA LEU A 36 -13.39 9.16 11.89
C LEU A 36 -13.84 7.88 11.17
N SER A 37 -14.70 8.02 10.16
CA SER A 37 -15.02 6.93 9.24
C SER A 37 -13.79 6.64 8.39
N HIS A 38 -12.99 5.67 8.83
CA HIS A 38 -11.98 5.05 7.99
C HIS A 38 -12.73 4.28 6.93
N PHE A 39 -13.01 4.90 5.78
CA PHE A 39 -13.31 4.12 4.59
C PHE A 39 -12.03 3.36 4.25
N PRO A 40 -11.99 2.02 4.32
CA PRO A 40 -10.93 1.32 3.65
C PRO A 40 -11.21 1.54 2.18
N SER A 41 -10.50 2.51 1.57
CA SER A 41 -10.24 2.44 0.13
C SER A 41 -9.71 1.03 -0.06
N ARG A 42 -10.50 0.16 -0.70
CA ARG A 42 -10.30 -1.29 -0.77
C ARG A 42 -8.79 -1.56 -0.87
N GLN A 43 -8.18 -2.13 0.16
CA GLN A 43 -6.72 -2.33 0.15
C GLN A 43 -6.38 -3.04 -1.15
N PRO A 44 -5.45 -2.51 -1.95
CA PRO A 44 -5.13 -3.12 -3.23
C PRO A 44 -4.62 -4.54 -2.97
N SER A 45 -5.01 -5.48 -3.82
CA SER A 45 -4.49 -6.84 -3.70
C SER A 45 -3.00 -6.85 -4.01
N VAL A 46 -2.31 -7.87 -3.50
CA VAL A 46 -0.89 -8.10 -3.79
C VAL A 46 -0.66 -8.12 -5.30
N ASP A 47 -1.47 -8.87 -6.04
CA ASP A 47 -1.37 -8.96 -7.50
C ASP A 47 -1.61 -7.61 -8.18
N GLU A 48 -2.58 -6.81 -7.72
CA GLU A 48 -2.83 -5.49 -8.30
C GLU A 48 -1.63 -4.57 -8.12
N VAL A 49 -1.01 -4.60 -6.93
CA VAL A 49 0.20 -3.82 -6.65
C VAL A 49 1.35 -4.25 -7.54
N PHE A 50 1.64 -5.54 -7.67
CA PHE A 50 2.76 -6.01 -8.51
C PHE A 50 2.49 -5.88 -10.01
N LEU A 51 1.22 -5.90 -10.44
CA LEU A 51 0.84 -5.69 -11.83
C LEU A 51 0.98 -4.21 -12.25
N ARG A 52 0.59 -3.28 -11.38
CA ARG A 52 0.74 -1.83 -11.64
C ARG A 52 2.12 -1.28 -11.32
N TYR A 53 2.76 -1.83 -10.29
CA TYR A 53 4.05 -1.41 -9.75
C TYR A 53 4.98 -2.63 -9.64
N PRO A 54 5.53 -3.13 -10.76
CA PRO A 54 6.49 -4.22 -10.72
C PRO A 54 7.74 -3.82 -9.93
N MET A 55 8.19 -4.72 -9.06
CA MET A 55 9.42 -4.54 -8.29
C MET A 55 10.62 -4.75 -9.22
N PRO A 56 11.56 -3.79 -9.32
CA PRO A 56 12.81 -4.00 -10.04
C PRO A 56 13.62 -5.15 -9.44
N ASP A 57 14.34 -5.92 -10.25
CA ASP A 57 15.13 -7.07 -9.79
C ASP A 57 16.20 -6.69 -8.74
N ASP A 58 16.84 -5.54 -8.91
CA ASP A 58 17.89 -5.03 -8.01
C ASP A 58 17.34 -4.20 -6.83
N TRP A 59 16.02 -4.13 -6.64
CA TRP A 59 15.44 -3.27 -5.60
C TRP A 59 15.57 -3.87 -4.20
N GLN A 60 16.02 -3.06 -3.23
CA GLN A 60 16.09 -3.45 -1.83
C GLN A 60 15.15 -2.64 -0.93
N ALA A 61 14.81 -3.21 0.24
CA ALA A 61 13.89 -2.59 1.20
C ALA A 61 14.36 -1.22 1.71
N THR A 62 15.67 -0.95 1.66
CA THR A 62 16.27 0.35 2.00
C THR A 62 16.13 1.39 0.90
N ASP A 63 15.96 0.96 -0.35
CA ASP A 63 15.88 1.87 -1.49
C ASP A 63 14.57 2.64 -1.51
N PRO A 64 14.57 3.89 -1.99
CA PRO A 64 13.33 4.59 -2.28
C PRO A 64 12.53 3.85 -3.35
N LEU A 65 11.21 4.08 -3.39
CA LEU A 65 10.42 3.64 -4.53
C LEU A 65 10.89 4.40 -5.78
N PRO A 66 11.08 3.72 -6.92
CA PRO A 66 11.34 4.40 -8.18
C PRO A 66 10.16 5.34 -8.46
N LEU A 67 10.50 6.56 -8.87
CA LEU A 67 9.51 7.51 -9.38
C LEU A 67 9.07 6.97 -10.74
N MET A 68 7.83 6.48 -10.82
CA MET A 68 7.16 6.21 -12.09
C MET A 68 6.74 7.51 -12.76
#